data_AF-A0A085LDY0-F1
#
_entry.id   AF-A0A085LDY0-F1
#
_cell.length_a   1.000
_cell.length_b   1.000
_cell.length_c   1.000
_cell.angle_alpha   90.00
_cell.angle_beta   90.00
_cell.angle_gamma   90.00
#
_symmetry.space_group_name_H-M   'P 1'
#
loop_
_entity.id
_entity.type
_entity.pdbx_description
1 polymer ?
#
loop_
_entity_poly.entity_id
_entity_poly.type
_entity_poly.pdbx_seq_one_letter_code
_entity_poly.pdbx_strand_id
1 'polypeptide(L)'
;MDISFILILALAAGAMFLMTSRTRKQQREAQNFRATLAPGQEVMTGSGMFGTVVDVDDEADVITIESTPGNQSRWLRAAIAKLVEPPVEETEETTADDASEDAAEYGTAGADAGTTTKGDVDDLVVPDDLSGLTDDRSEKDRGRRDDGTDIK
;
A
#
# COMPACT_ATOMS: atom_id res chain seq x y z
N MET A 1 -25.29 49.86 -1.05
CA MET A 1 -24.95 48.53 -0.52
C MET A 1 -25.49 48.46 0.89
N ASP A 2 -26.45 47.58 1.14
CA ASP A 2 -27.10 47.49 2.43
C ASP A 2 -26.12 47.04 3.52
N ILE A 3 -26.22 47.63 4.71
CA ILE A 3 -25.38 47.28 5.86
C ILE A 3 -25.49 45.78 6.19
N SER A 4 -26.67 45.18 5.98
CA SER A 4 -26.90 43.74 6.11
C SER A 4 -26.09 42.92 5.11
N PHE A 5 -25.90 43.41 3.88
CA PHE A 5 -25.06 42.76 2.87
C PHE A 5 -23.58 42.83 3.25
N ILE A 6 -23.13 43.97 3.80
CA ILE A 6 -21.76 44.14 4.31
C ILE A 6 -21.51 43.21 5.52
N LEU A 7 -22.48 43.06 6.42
CA LEU A 7 -22.37 42.15 7.58
C LEU A 7 -22.30 40.68 7.17
N ILE A 8 -23.13 40.24 6.22
CA ILE A 8 -23.09 38.86 5.70
C ILE A 8 -21.75 38.60 5.00
N LEU A 9 -21.25 39.55 4.21
CA LEU A 9 -19.96 39.44 3.53
C LEU A 9 -18.80 39.37 4.53
N ALA A 10 -18.84 40.17 5.61
CA ALA A 10 -17.84 40.13 6.67
C ALA A 10 -17.84 38.79 7.42
N LEU A 11 -19.02 38.23 7.69
CA LEU A 11 -19.15 36.92 8.35
C LEU A 11 -18.63 35.79 7.46
N ALA A 12 -18.96 35.81 6.16
CA ALA A 12 -18.48 34.84 5.18
C ALA A 12 -16.95 34.91 5.01
N ALA A 13 -16.39 36.11 4.93
CA ALA A 13 -14.94 36.31 4.86
C ALA A 13 -14.22 35.82 6.13
N GLY A 14 -14.80 36.06 7.31
CA GLY A 14 -14.27 35.55 8.58
C GLY A 14 -14.28 34.03 8.67
N ALA A 15 -15.38 33.38 8.25
CA ALA A 15 -15.49 31.92 8.21
C ALA A 15 -14.49 31.30 7.20
N MET A 16 -14.36 31.89 6.02
CA MET A 16 -13.44 31.41 4.99
C MET A 16 -11.97 31.59 5.40
N PHE A 17 -11.64 32.67 6.12
CA PHE A 17 -10.31 32.89 6.69
C PHE A 17 -9.95 31.82 7.74
N LEU A 18 -10.89 31.46 8.61
CA LEU A 18 -10.69 30.43 9.62
C LEU A 18 -10.51 29.03 9.01
N MET A 19 -11.32 28.66 8.01
CA MET A 19 -11.16 27.41 7.28
C MET A 19 -9.83 27.37 6.51
N THR A 20 -9.49 28.45 5.78
CA THR A 20 -8.25 28.54 5.01
C THR A 20 -7.01 28.38 5.89
N SER A 21 -7.01 28.93 7.10
CA SER A 21 -5.91 28.77 8.05
C SER A 21 -5.70 27.31 8.46
N ARG A 22 -6.80 26.58 8.71
CA ARG A 22 -6.76 25.17 9.12
C ARG A 22 -6.28 24.25 8.00
N THR A 23 -6.75 24.49 6.77
CA THR A 23 -6.32 23.71 5.60
C THR A 23 -4.85 23.94 5.26
N ARG A 24 -4.34 25.18 5.43
CA ARG A 24 -2.91 25.48 5.20
C ARG A 24 -1.99 24.76 6.19
N LYS A 25 -2.43 24.49 7.43
CA LYS A 25 -1.61 23.79 8.43
C LYS A 25 -1.42 22.32 8.05
N GLN A 26 -2.50 21.63 7.70
CA GLN A 26 -2.45 20.22 7.29
C GLN A 26 -1.63 20.01 6.01
N GLN A 27 -1.75 20.92 5.03
CA GLN A 27 -0.93 20.83 3.81
C GLN A 27 0.56 21.03 4.08
N ARG A 28 0.91 21.90 5.03
CA ARG A 28 2.30 22.11 5.44
C ARG A 28 2.86 20.90 6.17
N GLU A 29 2.09 20.30 7.06
CA GLU A 29 2.49 19.08 7.78
C GLU A 29 2.74 17.92 6.81
N ALA A 30 1.84 17.71 5.84
CA ALA A 30 2.01 16.69 4.80
C ALA A 30 3.22 16.95 3.88
N GLN A 31 3.55 18.21 3.59
CA GLN A 31 4.77 18.57 2.83
C GLN A 31 6.04 18.41 3.66
N ASN A 32 6.00 18.77 4.95
CA ASN A 32 7.13 18.64 5.86
C ASN A 32 7.50 17.18 6.10
N PHE A 33 6.50 16.28 6.25
CA PHE A 33 6.74 14.85 6.40
C PHE A 33 7.41 14.22 5.18
N ARG A 34 7.10 14.72 3.98
CA ARG A 34 7.80 14.30 2.75
C ARG A 34 9.26 14.77 2.77
N ALA A 35 9.54 15.95 3.28
CA ALA A 35 10.89 16.51 3.33
C ALA A 35 11.82 15.84 4.38
N THR A 36 11.26 15.15 5.38
CA THR A 36 12.05 14.49 6.43
C THR A 36 12.58 13.11 6.05
N LEU A 37 12.09 12.54 4.93
CA LEU A 37 12.47 11.20 4.48
C LEU A 37 13.84 11.22 3.79
N ALA A 38 14.81 10.52 4.39
CA ALA A 38 16.16 10.37 3.88
C ALA A 38 16.58 8.88 3.83
N PRO A 39 17.51 8.51 2.92
CA PRO A 39 18.11 7.18 2.93
C PRO A 39 18.73 6.83 4.29
N GLY A 40 18.57 5.58 4.71
CA GLY A 40 19.05 5.04 5.98
C GLY A 40 18.03 5.11 7.13
N GLN A 41 16.89 5.76 6.95
CA GLN A 41 15.83 5.80 7.95
C GLN A 41 14.94 4.56 7.90
N GLU A 42 14.53 4.07 9.07
CA GLU A 42 13.51 3.04 9.18
C GLU A 42 12.11 3.68 9.13
N VAL A 43 11.23 3.11 8.32
CA VAL A 43 9.90 3.65 8.06
C VAL A 43 8.85 2.55 8.11
N MET A 44 7.62 2.95 8.41
CA MET A 44 6.44 2.12 8.28
C MET A 44 5.53 2.67 7.18
N THR A 45 5.16 1.82 6.23
CA THR A 45 4.15 2.14 5.22
C THR A 45 2.74 2.13 5.82
N GLY A 46 1.78 2.76 5.14
CA GLY A 46 0.37 2.72 5.56
C GLY A 46 -0.21 1.30 5.69
N SER A 47 0.28 0.33 4.91
CA SER A 47 -0.15 -1.07 5.02
C SER A 47 0.47 -1.82 6.21
N GLY A 48 1.35 -1.17 6.98
CA GLY A 48 2.05 -1.77 8.12
C GLY A 48 3.36 -2.49 7.75
N MET A 49 3.89 -2.29 6.53
CA MET A 49 5.19 -2.83 6.14
C MET A 49 6.31 -1.98 6.75
N PHE A 50 7.29 -2.64 7.36
CA PHE A 50 8.52 -2.00 7.82
C PHE A 50 9.65 -2.18 6.81
N GLY A 51 10.53 -1.21 6.78
CA GLY A 51 11.80 -1.32 6.06
C GLY A 51 12.64 -0.06 6.16
N THR A 52 13.82 -0.14 5.58
CA THR A 52 14.78 0.98 5.54
C THR A 52 14.75 1.63 4.18
N VAL A 53 14.75 2.95 4.14
CA VAL A 53 14.85 3.71 2.89
C VAL A 53 16.26 3.54 2.33
N VAL A 54 16.40 3.04 1.10
CA VAL A 54 17.70 2.85 0.44
C VAL A 54 17.97 3.97 -0.55
N ASP A 55 16.93 4.44 -1.22
CA ASP A 55 17.03 5.46 -2.26
C ASP A 55 15.75 6.32 -2.32
N VAL A 56 15.91 7.57 -2.74
CA VAL A 56 14.85 8.57 -2.79
C VAL A 56 14.96 9.31 -4.11
N ASP A 57 13.93 9.19 -4.94
CA ASP A 57 13.80 9.93 -6.19
C ASP A 57 12.86 11.12 -5.97
N ASP A 58 13.45 12.32 -5.87
CA ASP A 58 12.70 13.57 -5.67
C ASP A 58 11.95 14.04 -6.94
N GLU A 59 12.36 13.61 -8.14
CA GLU A 59 11.69 14.00 -9.39
C GLU A 59 10.41 13.18 -9.62
N ALA A 60 10.45 11.89 -9.28
CA ALA A 60 9.33 10.97 -9.48
C ALA A 60 8.41 10.82 -8.25
N ASP A 61 8.75 11.40 -7.09
CA ASP A 61 8.09 11.20 -5.79
C ASP A 61 8.03 9.70 -5.39
N VAL A 62 9.09 8.96 -5.75
CA VAL A 62 9.24 7.52 -5.51
C VAL A 62 10.37 7.29 -4.51
N ILE A 63 10.17 6.33 -3.62
CA ILE A 63 11.17 5.87 -2.66
C ILE A 63 11.39 4.37 -2.81
N THR A 64 12.61 3.93 -2.56
CA THR A 64 12.97 2.50 -2.53
C THR A 64 13.16 2.08 -1.09
N ILE A 65 12.40 1.08 -0.66
CA ILE A 65 12.42 0.53 0.69
C ILE A 65 12.94 -0.89 0.64
N GLU A 66 13.85 -1.22 1.56
CA GLU A 66 14.37 -2.56 1.78
C GLU A 66 13.83 -3.13 3.10
N SER A 67 13.07 -4.22 3.03
CA SER A 67 12.52 -4.89 4.22
C SER A 67 13.43 -6.02 4.74
N THR A 68 14.16 -6.67 3.84
CA THR A 68 15.15 -7.70 4.16
C THR A 68 16.35 -7.53 3.24
N PRO A 69 17.55 -7.99 3.62
CA PRO A 69 18.76 -7.82 2.83
C PRO A 69 18.56 -8.26 1.37
N GLY A 70 18.65 -7.30 0.45
CA GLY A 70 18.51 -7.54 -0.99
C GLY A 70 17.07 -7.64 -1.52
N ASN A 71 16.05 -7.43 -0.70
CA ASN A 71 14.65 -7.30 -1.15
C ASN A 71 14.23 -5.83 -1.15
N GLN A 72 14.30 -5.22 -2.33
CA GLN A 72 13.96 -3.81 -2.54
C GLN A 72 12.64 -3.69 -3.28
N SER A 73 11.82 -2.75 -2.82
CA SER A 73 10.51 -2.44 -3.39
C SER A 73 10.35 -0.94 -3.54
N ARG A 74 9.67 -0.52 -4.62
CA ARG A 74 9.45 0.90 -4.92
C ARG A 74 8.04 1.31 -4.54
N TRP A 75 7.95 2.42 -3.83
CA TRP A 75 6.71 2.97 -3.31
C TRP A 75 6.61 4.45 -3.61
N LEU A 76 5.39 4.97 -3.68
CA LEU A 76 5.20 6.41 -3.66
C LEU A 76 5.60 6.95 -2.29
N ARG A 77 6.19 8.14 -2.23
CA ARG A 77 6.53 8.77 -0.94
C ARG A 77 5.30 8.95 -0.04
N ALA A 78 4.13 9.17 -0.65
CA ALA A 78 2.84 9.25 0.04
C ALA A 78 2.38 7.93 0.70
N ALA A 79 3.02 6.79 0.40
CA ALA A 79 2.70 5.51 1.02
C ALA A 79 3.35 5.34 2.42
N ILE A 80 4.26 6.23 2.82
CA ILE A 80 4.86 6.21 4.15
C ILE A 80 3.92 6.85 5.16
N ALA A 81 3.66 6.13 6.25
CA ALA A 81 2.80 6.61 7.33
C ALA A 81 3.60 7.28 8.45
N LYS A 82 4.75 6.71 8.82
CA LYS A 82 5.60 7.26 9.90
C LYS A 82 7.05 6.81 9.80
N LEU A 83 7.96 7.61 10.35
CA LEU A 83 9.31 7.17 10.68
C LEU A 83 9.26 6.31 11.93
N VAL A 84 10.11 5.29 11.96
CA VAL A 84 10.37 4.48 13.15
C VAL A 84 11.64 5.02 13.77
N GLU A 85 11.51 5.64 14.94
CA GLU A 85 12.66 6.04 15.72
C GLU A 85 13.36 4.79 16.24
N PRO A 86 14.67 4.63 16.00
CA PRO A 86 15.40 3.51 16.56
C PRO A 86 15.33 3.60 18.09
N PRO A 87 15.23 2.47 18.81
CA PRO A 87 15.32 2.46 20.26
C PRO A 87 16.69 2.98 20.65
N VAL A 88 16.74 4.26 21.02
CA VAL A 88 17.92 4.90 21.58
C VAL A 88 18.19 4.22 22.93
N GLU A 89 19.34 3.55 23.04
CA GLU A 89 19.89 3.23 24.35
C GLU A 89 20.02 4.54 25.14
N GLU A 90 19.40 4.54 26.31
CA GLU A 90 19.13 5.66 27.20
C GLU A 90 20.31 6.65 27.30
N THR A 91 20.12 7.86 26.78
CA THR A 91 20.76 9.06 27.32
C THR A 91 19.71 10.16 27.27
N GLU A 92 19.22 10.53 28.45
CA GLU A 92 18.22 11.57 28.67
C GLU A 92 18.62 12.88 27.96
N GLU A 93 17.73 13.41 27.09
CA GLU A 93 17.30 14.82 27.07
C GLU A 93 16.24 15.07 25.96
N THR A 94 14.98 15.08 26.39
CA THR A 94 13.83 15.94 25.99
C THR A 94 13.68 16.41 24.53
N THR A 95 12.56 16.04 23.88
CA THR A 95 11.45 16.98 23.53
C THR A 95 10.34 16.30 22.71
N ALA A 96 9.11 16.38 23.26
CA ALA A 96 7.77 16.36 22.64
C ALA A 96 7.43 15.17 21.73
N ASP A 97 6.65 14.19 22.20
CA ASP A 97 5.19 14.27 22.26
C ASP A 97 4.59 14.73 20.92
N ASP A 98 4.39 13.77 20.00
CA ASP A 98 3.33 13.84 19.01
C ASP A 98 2.83 12.42 18.75
N ALA A 99 2.04 11.91 19.71
CA ALA A 99 1.15 10.79 19.46
C ALA A 99 0.09 11.25 18.44
N SER A 100 0.41 11.15 17.15
CA SER A 100 -0.55 11.36 16.08
C SER A 100 -1.53 10.19 16.06
N GLU A 101 -2.56 10.27 16.90
CA GLU A 101 -3.82 9.55 16.73
C GLU A 101 -4.53 10.09 15.48
N ASP A 102 -4.07 9.69 14.30
CA ASP A 102 -4.85 9.79 13.08
C ASP A 102 -4.72 8.45 12.35
N ALA A 103 -5.56 7.51 12.79
CA ALA A 103 -5.81 6.28 12.07
C ALA A 103 -6.40 6.67 10.72
N ALA A 104 -5.52 6.76 9.71
CA ALA A 104 -5.90 6.99 8.33
C ALA A 104 -6.97 5.96 7.94
N GLU A 105 -8.17 6.47 7.65
CA GLU A 105 -9.25 5.74 7.04
C GLU A 105 -8.74 5.20 5.70
N TYR A 106 -8.43 3.91 5.67
CA TYR A 106 -8.06 3.21 4.44
C TYR A 106 -9.25 3.29 3.49
N GLY A 107 -9.08 4.07 2.41
CA GLY A 107 -9.98 4.03 1.27
C GLY A 107 -10.03 2.61 0.73
N THR A 108 -11.10 1.90 1.05
CA THR A 108 -11.48 0.65 0.39
C THR A 108 -11.64 0.98 -1.09
N ALA A 109 -10.65 0.57 -1.90
CA ALA A 109 -10.81 0.51 -3.33
C ALA A 109 -12.02 -0.42 -3.58
N GLY A 110 -13.08 0.16 -4.13
CA GLY A 110 -14.36 -0.51 -4.34
C GLY A 110 -14.18 -1.90 -4.92
N ALA A 111 -14.39 -2.91 -4.08
CA ALA A 111 -14.82 -4.20 -4.55
C ALA A 111 -16.22 -3.98 -5.12
N ASP A 112 -16.32 -4.05 -6.45
CA ASP A 112 -17.56 -4.39 -7.13
C ASP A 112 -17.97 -5.79 -6.64
N ALA A 113 -18.58 -5.81 -5.45
CA ALA A 113 -19.27 -6.96 -4.92
C ALA A 113 -20.62 -6.99 -5.65
N GLY A 114 -20.59 -7.58 -6.85
CA GLY A 114 -21.78 -8.09 -7.49
C GLY A 114 -22.63 -8.84 -6.46
N THR A 115 -23.90 -8.46 -6.43
CA THR A 115 -24.91 -9.02 -5.53
C THR A 115 -25.10 -10.51 -5.84
N THR A 116 -24.31 -11.39 -5.23
CA THR A 116 -24.59 -12.83 -5.28
C THR A 116 -25.64 -13.11 -4.23
N THR A 117 -26.89 -12.91 -4.65
CA THR A 117 -28.06 -13.51 -4.01
C THR A 117 -27.78 -14.98 -3.80
N LYS A 118 -27.86 -15.42 -2.55
CA LYS A 118 -27.81 -16.82 -2.16
C LYS A 118 -28.95 -17.58 -2.85
N GLY A 119 -28.66 -18.17 -4.00
CA GLY A 119 -29.55 -18.99 -4.81
C GLY A 119 -28.75 -19.63 -5.93
N ASP A 120 -28.70 -20.96 -5.93
CA ASP A 120 -28.29 -21.83 -7.04
C ASP A 120 -26.77 -21.90 -7.36
N VAL A 121 -26.04 -22.67 -6.55
CA VAL A 121 -24.66 -23.15 -6.85
C VAL A 121 -24.63 -24.56 -7.47
N ASP A 122 -25.78 -25.13 -7.82
CA ASP A 122 -25.87 -26.51 -8.35
C ASP A 122 -25.74 -26.62 -9.89
N ASP A 123 -25.60 -25.50 -10.63
CA ASP A 123 -25.64 -25.52 -12.11
C ASP A 123 -24.42 -24.86 -12.78
N LEU A 124 -23.26 -24.84 -12.09
CA LEU A 124 -21.99 -24.50 -12.73
C LEU A 124 -21.47 -25.72 -13.49
N VAL A 125 -21.77 -25.79 -14.79
CA VAL A 125 -21.17 -26.77 -15.72
C VAL A 125 -19.70 -26.42 -15.90
N VAL A 126 -18.83 -27.09 -15.14
CA VAL A 126 -17.37 -27.05 -15.36
C VAL A 126 -17.08 -27.85 -16.63
N PRO A 127 -16.50 -27.25 -17.69
CA PRO A 127 -16.13 -28.01 -18.88
C PRO A 127 -15.04 -29.04 -18.56
N ASP A 128 -15.26 -30.29 -18.95
CA ASP A 128 -14.43 -31.49 -18.65
C ASP A 128 -12.96 -31.41 -19.12
N ASP A 129 -12.58 -30.40 -19.92
CA ASP A 129 -11.27 -30.33 -20.58
C ASP A 129 -10.12 -29.89 -19.64
N LEU A 130 -10.42 -29.43 -18.42
CA LEU A 130 -9.39 -28.97 -17.48
C LEU A 130 -8.76 -30.09 -16.64
N SER A 131 -9.35 -31.28 -16.59
CA SER A 131 -8.79 -32.43 -15.86
C SER A 131 -7.68 -33.17 -16.63
N GLY A 132 -7.45 -32.82 -17.91
CA GLY A 132 -6.48 -33.49 -18.77
C GLY A 132 -5.05 -32.95 -18.71
N LEU A 133 -4.81 -31.79 -18.08
CA LEU A 133 -3.50 -31.12 -18.15
C LEU A 133 -2.48 -31.52 -17.07
N THR A 134 -2.85 -32.35 -16.08
CA THR A 134 -1.96 -32.67 -14.96
C THR A 134 -1.32 -34.07 -14.99
N ASP A 135 -1.64 -34.93 -15.96
CA ASP A 135 -1.17 -36.34 -15.95
C ASP A 135 -0.45 -36.84 -17.22
N ASP A 136 0.05 -35.98 -18.11
CA ASP A 136 0.83 -36.42 -19.28
C ASP A 136 2.34 -36.18 -19.15
N ARG A 137 2.96 -36.70 -18.08
CA ARG A 137 4.43 -36.65 -17.95
C ARG A 137 5.12 -37.81 -17.21
N SER A 138 4.53 -39.00 -17.11
CA SER A 138 5.20 -40.14 -16.45
C SER A 138 5.23 -41.50 -17.17
N GLU A 139 4.58 -41.72 -18.32
CA GLU A 139 4.45 -43.09 -18.88
C GLU A 139 4.82 -43.30 -20.35
N LYS A 140 5.63 -42.44 -20.98
CA LYS A 140 6.07 -42.64 -22.39
C LYS A 140 7.55 -42.98 -22.60
N ASP A 141 8.19 -43.66 -21.65
CA ASP A 141 9.57 -44.17 -21.88
C ASP A 141 9.88 -45.56 -21.27
N ARG A 142 8.88 -46.40 -20.98
CA ARG A 142 9.11 -47.76 -20.43
C ARG A 142 8.40 -48.90 -21.16
N GLY A 143 8.25 -48.79 -22.48
CA GLY A 143 7.52 -49.81 -23.23
C GLY A 143 7.91 -49.89 -24.70
N ARG A 144 9.20 -50.06 -25.01
CA ARG A 144 9.60 -50.46 -26.36
C ARG A 144 10.50 -51.69 -26.31
N ARG A 145 9.86 -52.82 -26.63
CA ARG A 145 10.39 -54.11 -27.12
C ARG A 145 10.47 -55.22 -26.07
N ASP A 146 9.32 -55.87 -25.86
CA ASP A 146 9.24 -57.31 -25.70
C ASP A 146 9.16 -57.99 -27.08
N ASP A 147 9.47 -59.29 -27.10
CA ASP A 147 9.32 -60.29 -28.18
C ASP A 147 10.44 -60.28 -29.25
N GLY A 148 11.29 -61.29 -29.43
CA GLY A 148 11.28 -62.69 -29.00
C GLY A 148 11.87 -63.54 -30.15
N THR A 149 12.19 -64.80 -29.86
CA THR A 149 12.61 -65.88 -30.78
C THR A 149 14.05 -65.88 -31.37
N ASP A 150 14.85 -66.78 -30.76
CA ASP A 150 15.43 -67.99 -31.35
C ASP A 150 16.33 -67.94 -32.63
N ILE A 151 17.26 -68.90 -32.60
CA ILE A 151 17.91 -69.62 -33.70
C ILE A 151 19.30 -69.12 -34.18
N LYS A 152 20.30 -69.79 -33.59
CA LYS A 152 21.56 -70.35 -34.16
C LYS A 152 22.82 -69.50 -34.19
#